data_AF-A0A259STS6-F1
#
_entry.id   AF-A0A259STS6-F1
#
_cell.length_a   1.000
_cell.length_b   1.000
_cell.length_c   1.000
_cell.angle_alpha   90.00
_cell.angle_beta   90.00
_cell.angle_gamma   90.00
#
_symmetry.space_group_name_H-M   'P 1'
#
loop_
_entity.id
_entity.type
_entity.pdbx_description
1 polymer ?
#
loop_
_entity_poly.entity_id
_entity_poly.type
_entity_poly.pdbx_seq_one_letter_code
_entity_poly.pdbx_strand_id
1 'polypeptide(L)'
;MALTANSSIGDWLADPAGGELIRGLLAQSGASADSLTPVLGLPLQQLVVMSQGAMPQSVVDDLVRAANGGVIPEDAAPQGWTEQVTPGRFAGKTVIVTGAASGIGKATASRIAREGGRVIACDIAADKLDALSAELPGIVTVAGDLTQQDAIDRVVAAAGDRIDGLANVAGINDDF
;
A
#
# COMPACT_ATOMS: atom_id res chain seq x y z
N MET A 1 -1.92 -2.73 -25.29
CA MET A 1 -2.08 -3.01 -23.84
C MET A 1 -3.56 -2.90 -23.54
N ALA A 2 -4.13 -3.70 -22.63
CA ALA A 2 -5.54 -3.54 -22.28
C ALA A 2 -5.75 -2.18 -21.59
N LEU A 3 -6.67 -1.36 -22.10
CA LEU A 3 -6.99 -0.07 -21.50
C LEU A 3 -7.98 -0.27 -20.35
N THR A 4 -7.73 0.33 -19.20
CA THR A 4 -8.64 0.26 -18.04
C THR A 4 -8.99 1.66 -17.53
N ALA A 5 -9.89 1.73 -16.56
CA ALA A 5 -10.26 2.98 -15.89
C ALA A 5 -9.07 3.65 -15.17
N ASN A 6 -8.04 2.85 -14.82
CA ASN A 6 -6.80 3.29 -14.20
C ASN A 6 -5.70 3.68 -15.20
N SER A 7 -5.85 3.34 -16.49
CA SER A 7 -4.92 3.81 -17.54
C SER A 7 -4.99 5.33 -17.66
N SER A 8 -3.87 5.96 -17.98
CA SER A 8 -3.85 7.43 -18.06
C SER A 8 -4.66 7.92 -19.25
N ILE A 9 -5.21 9.13 -19.15
CA ILE A 9 -5.93 9.78 -20.26
C ILE A 9 -5.02 9.91 -21.50
N GLY A 10 -3.72 10.10 -21.30
CA GLY A 10 -2.70 10.08 -22.36
C GLY A 10 -2.58 8.72 -23.05
N ASP A 11 -2.53 7.62 -22.29
CA ASP A 11 -2.49 6.26 -22.85
C ASP A 11 -3.75 5.97 -23.67
N TRP A 12 -4.91 6.40 -23.19
CA TRP A 12 -6.18 6.31 -23.90
C TRP A 12 -6.15 7.06 -25.23
N LEU A 13 -5.64 8.30 -25.27
CA LEU A 13 -5.58 9.11 -26.49
C LEU A 13 -4.52 8.63 -27.50
N ALA A 14 -3.46 7.97 -27.02
CA ALA A 14 -2.39 7.39 -27.83
C ALA A 14 -2.79 6.04 -28.44
N ASP A 15 -3.68 5.29 -27.78
CA ASP A 15 -4.22 4.05 -28.33
C ASP A 15 -5.17 4.32 -29.52
N PRO A 16 -5.08 3.57 -30.63
CA PRO A 16 -5.94 3.80 -31.79
C PRO A 16 -7.44 3.68 -31.50
N ALA A 17 -7.86 2.64 -30.77
CA ALA A 17 -9.27 2.39 -30.48
C ALA A 17 -9.74 3.28 -29.31
N GLY A 18 -8.95 3.36 -28.25
CA GLY A 18 -9.22 4.25 -27.11
C GLY A 18 -9.33 5.72 -27.52
N GLY A 19 -8.44 6.18 -28.41
CA GLY A 19 -8.37 7.57 -28.83
C GLY A 19 -9.56 7.99 -29.69
N GLU A 20 -10.09 7.09 -30.53
CA GLU A 20 -11.33 7.33 -31.26
C GLU A 20 -12.53 7.46 -30.31
N LEU A 21 -12.62 6.58 -29.31
CA LEU A 21 -13.70 6.59 -28.32
C LEU A 21 -13.71 7.88 -27.48
N ILE A 22 -12.55 8.30 -26.97
CA ILE A 22 -12.45 9.54 -26.17
C ILE A 22 -12.77 10.78 -27.03
N ARG A 23 -12.22 10.87 -28.25
CA ARG A 23 -12.52 12.01 -29.14
C ARG A 23 -14.00 12.05 -29.53
N GLY A 24 -14.61 10.89 -29.78
CA GLY A 24 -16.04 10.78 -30.07
C GLY A 24 -16.93 11.20 -28.90
N LEU A 25 -16.53 10.89 -27.66
CA LEU A 25 -17.22 11.33 -26.46
C LEU A 25 -17.12 12.85 -26.25
N LEU A 26 -15.92 13.41 -26.41
CA LEU A 26 -15.69 14.86 -26.28
C LEU A 26 -16.45 15.66 -27.35
N ALA A 27 -16.51 15.15 -28.58
CA ALA A 27 -17.23 15.80 -29.66
C ALA A 27 -18.73 15.95 -29.35
N GLN A 28 -19.33 14.99 -28.61
CA GLN A 28 -20.74 15.06 -28.19
C GLN A 28 -21.00 16.18 -27.17
N SER A 29 -20.00 16.55 -26.37
CA SER A 29 -20.09 17.67 -25.42
C SER A 29 -19.52 18.98 -25.96
N GLY A 30 -19.06 19.01 -27.22
CA GLY A 30 -18.42 20.17 -27.84
C GLY A 30 -16.99 20.43 -27.35
N ALA A 31 -16.38 19.47 -26.64
CA ALA A 31 -14.99 19.53 -26.20
C ALA A 31 -14.03 18.92 -27.24
N SER A 32 -12.74 19.22 -27.11
CA SER A 32 -11.68 18.62 -27.94
C SER A 32 -10.63 17.94 -27.06
N ALA A 33 -9.84 17.04 -27.64
CA ALA A 33 -8.76 16.37 -26.90
C ALA A 33 -7.74 17.38 -26.31
N ASP A 34 -7.55 18.53 -26.96
CA ASP A 34 -6.64 19.59 -26.48
C ASP A 34 -7.05 20.14 -25.11
N SER A 35 -8.35 20.13 -24.78
CA SER A 35 -8.82 20.58 -23.46
C SER A 35 -8.40 19.63 -22.33
N LEU A 36 -7.96 18.40 -22.65
CA LEU A 36 -7.46 17.42 -21.67
C LEU A 36 -5.96 17.52 -21.43
N THR A 37 -5.24 18.41 -22.13
CA THR A 37 -3.78 18.58 -21.97
C THR A 37 -3.30 18.67 -20.52
N PRO A 38 -3.95 19.43 -19.62
CA PRO A 38 -3.50 19.54 -18.22
C PRO A 38 -3.65 18.26 -17.39
N VAL A 39 -4.44 17.29 -17.88
CA VAL A 39 -4.82 16.09 -17.12
C VAL A 39 -4.42 14.78 -17.79
N LEU A 40 -3.60 14.81 -18.85
CA LEU A 40 -3.19 13.60 -19.57
C LEU A 40 -2.54 12.54 -18.68
N GLY A 41 -1.84 12.93 -17.62
CA GLY A 41 -1.21 12.00 -16.67
C GLY A 41 -2.16 11.38 -15.64
N LEU A 42 -3.43 11.81 -15.58
CA LEU A 42 -4.40 11.29 -14.61
C LEU A 42 -5.09 10.03 -15.16
N PRO A 43 -5.53 9.11 -14.28
CA PRO A 43 -6.40 8.00 -14.65
C PRO A 43 -7.71 8.47 -15.29
N LEU A 44 -8.22 7.72 -16.27
CA LEU A 44 -9.48 8.05 -16.94
C LEU A 44 -10.65 8.25 -15.94
N GLN A 45 -10.74 7.43 -14.89
CA GLN A 45 -11.76 7.54 -13.84
C GLN A 45 -11.78 8.89 -13.12
N GLN A 46 -10.68 9.65 -13.13
CA GLN A 46 -10.66 11.00 -12.52
C GLN A 46 -11.58 11.97 -13.27
N LEU A 47 -11.89 11.71 -14.55
CA LEU A 47 -12.88 12.52 -15.28
C LEU A 47 -14.29 12.41 -14.66
N VAL A 48 -14.66 11.28 -14.07
CA VAL A 48 -15.95 11.13 -13.36
C VAL A 48 -16.04 12.13 -12.22
N VAL A 49 -15.00 12.17 -11.38
CA VAL A 49 -14.91 13.08 -10.24
C VAL A 49 -14.90 14.54 -10.70
N MET A 50 -14.09 14.85 -11.72
CA MET A 50 -13.96 16.20 -12.25
C MET A 50 -15.22 16.70 -12.98
N SER A 51 -16.01 15.80 -13.54
CA SER A 51 -17.22 16.15 -14.29
C SER A 51 -18.38 16.62 -13.42
N GLN A 52 -18.26 16.50 -12.09
CA GLN A 52 -19.31 16.85 -11.13
C GLN A 52 -20.68 16.23 -11.48
N GLY A 53 -20.67 14.99 -11.99
CA GLY A 53 -21.88 14.23 -12.34
C GLY A 53 -22.28 14.30 -13.82
N ALA A 54 -21.61 15.12 -14.65
CA ALA A 54 -21.85 15.14 -16.09
C ALA A 54 -21.35 13.86 -16.80
N MET A 55 -20.37 13.17 -16.21
CA MET A 55 -19.85 11.88 -16.68
C MET A 55 -20.01 10.85 -15.56
N PRO A 56 -21.05 10.01 -15.58
CA PRO A 56 -21.21 8.94 -14.60
C PRO A 56 -20.22 7.80 -14.83
N GLN A 57 -19.97 6.99 -13.80
CA GLN A 57 -19.06 5.84 -13.86
C GLN A 57 -19.41 4.86 -15.00
N SER A 58 -20.70 4.69 -15.31
CA SER A 58 -21.16 3.83 -16.40
C SER A 58 -20.59 4.21 -17.76
N VAL A 59 -20.32 5.50 -18.00
CA VAL A 59 -19.69 5.97 -19.24
C VAL A 59 -18.25 5.50 -19.33
N VAL A 60 -17.51 5.52 -18.22
CA VAL A 60 -16.13 5.00 -18.17
C VAL A 60 -16.13 3.49 -18.36
N ASP A 61 -17.05 2.78 -17.73
CA ASP A 61 -17.17 1.33 -17.86
C ASP A 61 -17.51 0.92 -19.31
N ASP A 62 -18.37 1.69 -19.98
CA ASP A 62 -18.73 1.46 -21.39
C ASP A 62 -17.55 1.76 -22.33
N LEU A 63 -16.76 2.81 -22.06
CA LEU A 63 -15.52 3.08 -22.79
C LEU A 63 -14.53 1.92 -22.65
N VAL A 64 -14.28 1.47 -21.41
CA VAL A 64 -13.39 0.34 -21.11
C VAL A 64 -13.88 -0.91 -21.84
N ARG A 65 -15.17 -1.20 -21.80
CA ARG A 65 -15.75 -2.34 -22.49
C ARG A 65 -15.56 -2.25 -24.00
N ALA A 66 -15.80 -1.07 -24.59
CA ALA A 66 -15.67 -0.84 -26.03
C ALA A 66 -14.20 -0.98 -26.49
N ALA A 67 -13.25 -0.47 -25.72
CA ALA A 67 -11.82 -0.57 -26.03
C ALA A 67 -11.28 -2.01 -25.96
N ASN A 68 -11.93 -2.89 -25.18
CA ASN A 68 -11.46 -4.26 -24.93
C ASN A 68 -12.41 -5.33 -25.51
N GLY A 69 -13.12 -5.02 -26.60
CA GLY A 69 -13.89 -6.01 -27.35
C GLY A 69 -15.07 -6.62 -26.58
N GLY A 70 -15.69 -5.88 -25.66
CA GLY A 70 -16.85 -6.33 -24.89
C GLY A 70 -16.55 -6.80 -23.47
N VAL A 71 -15.28 -6.88 -23.08
CA VAL A 71 -14.84 -7.30 -21.75
C VAL A 71 -14.36 -6.08 -20.96
N ILE A 72 -14.65 -6.02 -19.66
CA ILE A 72 -13.96 -5.09 -18.75
C ILE A 72 -12.80 -5.89 -18.16
N PRO A 73 -11.54 -5.61 -18.54
CA PRO A 73 -10.41 -6.25 -17.89
C PRO A 73 -10.46 -5.97 -16.40
N GLU A 74 -10.19 -6.97 -15.56
CA GLU A 74 -9.86 -6.69 -14.17
C GLU A 74 -8.70 -5.70 -14.18
N ASP A 75 -8.84 -4.59 -13.45
CA ASP A 75 -7.75 -3.65 -13.28
C ASP A 75 -6.52 -4.46 -12.85
N ALA A 76 -5.40 -4.27 -13.55
CA ALA A 76 -4.12 -4.65 -12.98
C ALA A 76 -4.06 -3.90 -11.65
N ALA A 77 -4.29 -4.61 -10.54
CA ALA A 77 -4.28 -4.04 -9.20
C ALA A 77 -3.09 -3.08 -9.13
N PRO A 78 -3.28 -1.82 -8.66
CA PRO A 78 -2.24 -0.79 -8.72
C PRO A 78 -0.96 -1.44 -8.26
N GLN A 79 0.04 -1.60 -9.16
CA GLN A 79 1.13 -2.59 -9.03
C GLN A 79 1.39 -2.84 -7.55
N GLY A 80 0.80 -3.92 -7.02
CA GLY A 80 0.57 -4.06 -5.59
C GLY A 80 1.85 -3.72 -4.87
N TRP A 81 1.78 -2.92 -3.79
CA TRP A 81 2.97 -2.61 -3.00
C TRP A 81 3.75 -3.90 -2.82
N THR A 82 4.92 -3.96 -3.45
CA THR A 82 5.76 -5.15 -3.42
C THR A 82 6.83 -4.86 -2.39
N GLU A 83 6.84 -5.64 -1.31
CA GLU A 83 7.83 -5.47 -0.26
C GLU A 83 9.24 -5.43 -0.87
N GLN A 84 9.95 -4.31 -0.68
CA GLN A 84 11.33 -4.15 -1.10
C GLN A 84 12.23 -4.39 0.10
N VAL A 85 12.88 -5.56 0.18
CA VAL A 85 13.89 -5.86 1.20
C VAL A 85 15.23 -5.34 0.71
N THR A 86 15.91 -4.51 1.51
CA THR A 86 17.30 -4.10 1.26
C THR A 86 18.24 -4.91 2.15
N PRO A 87 18.90 -5.97 1.63
CA PRO A 87 19.72 -6.86 2.45
C PRO A 87 20.81 -6.11 3.22
N GLY A 88 20.94 -6.41 4.51
CA GLY A 88 21.99 -5.85 5.38
C GLY A 88 21.78 -4.41 5.83
N ARG A 89 20.68 -3.74 5.45
CA ARG A 89 20.39 -2.36 5.89
C ARG A 89 20.36 -2.23 7.42
N PHE A 90 19.96 -3.28 8.13
CA PHE A 90 19.93 -3.34 9.59
C PHE A 90 20.98 -4.28 10.19
N ALA A 91 21.99 -4.70 9.42
CA ALA A 91 23.04 -5.58 9.92
C ALA A 91 23.71 -5.00 11.17
N GLY A 92 23.76 -5.80 12.25
CA GLY A 92 24.35 -5.41 13.53
C GLY A 92 23.55 -4.35 14.31
N LYS A 93 22.29 -4.10 13.93
CA LYS A 93 21.39 -3.16 14.62
C LYS A 93 20.40 -3.91 15.50
N THR A 94 20.16 -3.39 16.70
CA THR A 94 19.04 -3.82 17.55
C THR A 94 17.93 -2.78 17.51
N VAL A 95 16.72 -3.17 17.14
CA VAL A 95 15.54 -2.29 17.08
C VAL A 95 14.43 -2.84 17.94
N ILE A 96 13.80 -2.00 18.75
CA ILE A 96 12.56 -2.34 19.46
C ILE A 96 11.37 -1.99 18.58
N VAL A 97 10.43 -2.91 18.43
CA VAL A 97 9.15 -2.68 17.73
C VAL A 97 8.01 -3.07 18.66
N THR A 98 7.16 -2.11 19.02
CA THR A 98 5.94 -2.38 19.79
C THR A 98 4.78 -2.71 18.85
N GLY A 99 3.70 -3.30 19.35
CA GLY A 99 2.56 -3.70 18.52
C GLY A 99 2.95 -4.71 17.42
N ALA A 100 3.99 -5.50 17.66
CA ALA A 100 4.68 -6.29 16.64
C ALA A 100 3.91 -7.55 16.21
N ALA A 101 2.79 -7.88 16.86
CA ALA A 101 2.03 -9.09 16.54
C ALA A 101 1.12 -8.94 15.31
N SER A 102 0.84 -7.71 14.85
CA SER A 102 -0.09 -7.49 13.74
C SER A 102 0.15 -6.20 12.96
N GLY A 103 -0.56 -6.05 11.83
CA GLY A 103 -0.62 -4.83 11.04
C GLY A 103 0.74 -4.22 10.72
N ILE A 104 0.86 -2.90 10.91
CA ILE A 104 2.07 -2.11 10.62
C ILE A 104 3.24 -2.55 11.51
N GLY A 105 3.00 -2.90 12.78
CA GLY A 105 4.06 -3.34 13.70
C GLY A 105 4.68 -4.66 13.25
N LYS A 106 3.86 -5.66 12.91
CA LYS A 106 4.34 -6.93 12.34
C LYS A 106 5.12 -6.72 11.05
N ALA A 107 4.59 -5.90 10.14
CA ALA A 107 5.27 -5.60 8.86
C ALA A 107 6.63 -4.92 9.09
N THR A 108 6.70 -3.99 10.05
CA THR A 108 7.94 -3.30 10.43
C THR A 108 8.96 -4.27 11.01
N ALA A 109 8.56 -5.08 12.01
CA ALA A 109 9.42 -6.08 12.63
C ALA A 109 9.94 -7.10 11.59
N SER A 110 9.05 -7.58 10.72
CA SER A 110 9.40 -8.56 9.68
C SER A 110 10.44 -8.00 8.71
N ARG A 111 10.24 -6.77 8.24
CA ARG A 111 11.16 -6.15 7.28
C ARG A 111 12.53 -5.87 7.88
N ILE A 112 12.60 -5.39 9.13
CA ILE A 112 13.87 -5.16 9.82
C ILE A 112 14.65 -6.47 9.99
N ALA A 113 13.97 -7.55 10.40
CA ALA A 113 14.59 -8.87 10.54
C ALA A 113 15.11 -9.41 9.19
N ARG A 114 14.31 -9.33 8.13
CA ARG A 114 14.71 -9.72 6.76
C ARG A 114 15.90 -8.93 6.23
N GLU A 115 16.08 -7.70 6.70
CA GLU A 115 17.20 -6.82 6.34
C GLU A 115 18.42 -6.97 7.29
N GLY A 116 18.42 -8.00 8.13
CA GLY A 116 19.57 -8.40 8.97
C GLY A 116 19.60 -7.80 10.38
N GLY A 117 18.51 -7.14 10.80
CA GLY A 117 18.38 -6.57 12.13
C GLY A 117 17.98 -7.59 13.18
N ARG A 118 18.37 -7.32 14.43
CA ARG A 118 17.82 -7.96 15.61
C ARG A 118 16.63 -7.14 16.10
N VAL A 119 15.46 -7.75 16.24
CA VAL A 119 14.23 -7.06 16.62
C VAL A 119 13.75 -7.55 17.97
N ILE A 120 13.55 -6.62 18.91
CA ILE A 120 12.79 -6.89 20.13
C ILE A 120 11.32 -6.60 19.82
N ALA A 121 10.56 -7.66 19.57
CA ALA A 121 9.16 -7.59 19.20
C ALA A 121 8.28 -7.68 20.46
N CYS A 122 7.59 -6.59 20.78
CA CYS A 122 6.70 -6.50 21.94
C CYS A 122 5.24 -6.35 21.51
N ASP A 123 4.36 -7.11 22.15
CA ASP A 123 2.91 -7.08 21.97
C ASP A 123 2.22 -7.83 23.14
N ILE A 124 0.93 -7.59 23.33
CA ILE A 124 0.10 -8.35 24.28
C ILE A 124 -0.23 -9.76 23.75
N ALA A 125 -0.25 -9.95 22.43
CA ALA A 125 -0.63 -11.21 21.79
C ALA A 125 0.56 -12.18 21.66
N ALA A 126 0.89 -12.88 22.74
CA ALA A 126 2.03 -13.81 22.82
C ALA A 126 2.07 -14.84 21.68
N ASP A 127 0.96 -15.54 21.42
CA ASP A 127 0.90 -16.59 20.39
C ASP A 127 1.26 -16.08 18.98
N LYS A 128 0.92 -14.82 18.69
CA LYS A 128 1.23 -14.18 17.40
C LYS A 128 2.69 -13.75 17.31
N LEU A 129 3.29 -13.35 18.43
CA LEU A 129 4.73 -13.09 18.51
C LEU A 129 5.52 -14.38 18.31
N ASP A 130 5.10 -15.47 18.93
CA ASP A 130 5.74 -16.77 18.78
C ASP A 130 5.71 -17.24 17.32
N ALA A 131 4.56 -17.12 16.67
CA ALA A 131 4.44 -17.40 15.23
C ALA A 131 5.38 -16.53 14.37
N LEU A 132 5.52 -15.24 14.68
CA LEU A 132 6.45 -14.35 13.99
C LEU A 132 7.91 -14.78 14.18
N SER A 133 8.28 -15.16 15.41
CA SER A 133 9.65 -15.59 15.73
C SER A 133 10.03 -16.94 15.11
N ALA A 134 9.05 -17.83 14.92
CA ALA A 134 9.24 -19.08 14.22
C ALA A 134 9.46 -18.88 12.71
N GLU A 135 8.85 -17.85 12.11
CA GLU A 135 8.98 -17.54 10.69
C GLU A 135 10.32 -16.84 10.37
N LEU A 136 10.80 -15.97 11.26
CA LEU A 136 11.90 -15.06 10.96
C LEU A 136 13.03 -15.12 12.00
N PRO A 137 14.28 -15.42 11.59
CA PRO A 137 15.42 -15.32 12.49
C PRO A 137 15.67 -13.86 12.87
N GLY A 138 16.21 -13.64 14.07
CA GLY A 138 16.53 -12.29 14.58
C GLY A 138 15.40 -11.62 15.36
N ILE A 139 14.22 -12.24 15.44
CA ILE A 139 13.12 -11.80 16.33
C ILE A 139 13.36 -12.34 17.75
N VAL A 140 13.28 -11.44 18.74
CA VAL A 140 13.23 -11.74 20.17
C VAL A 140 11.90 -11.26 20.70
N THR A 141 11.08 -12.17 21.23
CA THR A 141 9.72 -11.87 21.66
C THR A 141 9.70 -11.40 23.12
N VAL A 142 8.91 -10.37 23.40
CA VAL A 142 8.60 -9.93 24.77
C VAL A 142 7.10 -9.68 24.86
N ALA A 143 6.36 -10.68 25.33
CA ALA A 143 4.94 -10.53 25.58
C ALA A 143 4.69 -9.63 26.79
N GLY A 144 3.78 -8.67 26.64
CA GLY A 144 3.42 -7.78 27.74
C GLY A 144 2.56 -6.59 27.32
N ASP A 145 1.82 -6.08 28.29
CA ASP A 145 1.08 -4.83 28.18
C ASP A 145 2.01 -3.65 28.51
N LEU A 146 2.26 -2.78 27.54
CA LEU A 146 3.14 -1.62 27.69
C LEU A 146 2.53 -0.48 28.53
N THR A 147 1.29 -0.63 29.03
CA THR A 147 0.79 0.19 30.12
C THR A 147 1.43 -0.16 31.47
N GLN A 148 2.11 -1.31 31.56
CA GLN A 148 2.76 -1.81 32.78
C GLN A 148 4.28 -1.62 32.72
N GLN A 149 4.86 -0.99 33.74
CA GLN A 149 6.30 -0.71 33.81
C GLN A 149 7.15 -1.98 33.69
N ASP A 150 6.76 -3.07 34.35
CA ASP A 150 7.48 -4.34 34.28
C ASP A 150 7.62 -4.87 32.84
N ALA A 151 6.63 -4.62 31.96
CA ALA A 151 6.71 -5.02 30.56
C ALA A 151 7.75 -4.20 29.80
N ILE A 152 7.78 -2.88 30.04
CA ILE A 152 8.77 -1.96 29.48
C ILE A 152 10.18 -2.37 29.91
N ASP A 153 10.36 -2.69 31.20
CA ASP A 153 11.66 -3.10 31.75
C ASP A 153 12.17 -4.38 31.09
N ARG A 154 11.29 -5.37 30.84
CA ARG A 154 11.65 -6.59 30.09
C ARG A 154 12.04 -6.30 28.65
N VAL A 155 11.35 -5.39 27.97
CA VAL A 155 11.68 -4.99 26.60
C VAL A 155 13.07 -4.35 26.53
N VAL A 156 13.36 -3.41 27.43
CA VAL A 156 14.66 -2.73 27.50
C VAL A 156 15.77 -3.72 27.87
N ALA A 157 15.53 -4.59 28.85
CA ALA A 157 16.48 -5.63 29.24
C ALA A 157 16.78 -6.61 28.08
N ALA A 158 15.75 -6.99 27.30
CA ALA A 158 15.92 -7.83 26.12
C ALA A 158 16.72 -7.12 25.01
N ALA A 159 16.59 -5.80 24.87
CA ALA A 159 17.38 -5.03 23.91
C ALA A 159 18.88 -5.04 24.25
N GLY A 160 19.23 -5.01 25.54
CA GLY A 160 20.60 -4.91 26.03
C GLY A 160 21.11 -3.47 26.02
N ASP A 161 22.43 -3.30 26.04
CA ASP A 161 23.07 -1.99 26.28
C ASP A 161 22.87 -0.95 25.16
N ARG A 162 22.50 -1.41 23.95
CA ARG A 162 22.39 -0.55 22.77
C ARG A 162 21.08 -0.78 22.02
N ILE A 163 20.35 0.31 21.82
CA ILE A 163 19.16 0.39 20.98
C ILE A 163 19.49 1.33 19.82
N ASP A 164 19.49 0.80 18.59
CA ASP A 164 19.73 1.59 17.37
C ASP A 164 18.44 2.19 16.80
N GLY A 165 17.28 1.69 17.22
CA GLY A 165 15.99 2.21 16.81
C GLY A 165 14.83 1.77 17.70
N LEU A 166 13.79 2.59 17.75
CA LEU A 166 12.53 2.31 18.44
C LEU A 166 11.38 2.69 17.51
N ALA A 167 10.51 1.71 17.23
CA ALA A 167 9.24 1.93 16.53
C ALA A 167 8.10 1.79 17.54
N ASN A 168 7.56 2.93 17.98
CA ASN A 168 6.36 3.00 18.80
C ASN A 168 5.13 2.82 17.91
N VAL A 169 4.68 1.57 17.77
CA VAL A 169 3.51 1.20 17.00
C VAL A 169 2.48 0.55 17.93
N ALA A 170 1.25 1.03 17.89
CA ALA A 170 0.11 0.45 18.58
C ALA A 170 -1.11 0.61 17.69
N GLY A 171 -1.67 -0.51 17.22
CA GLY A 171 -2.94 -0.53 16.51
C GLY A 171 -4.07 -0.70 17.52
N ILE A 172 -4.66 0.40 17.95
CA ILE A 172 -5.80 0.41 18.88
C ILE A 172 -7.02 0.88 18.09
N ASN A 173 -8.10 0.11 18.17
CA ASN A 173 -9.37 0.50 17.59
C ASN A 173 -10.32 0.71 18.77
N ASP A 174 -10.39 1.94 19.27
CA ASP A 174 -11.44 2.33 20.19
C ASP A 174 -12.69 2.66 19.34
N ASP A 175 -13.89 2.35 19.84
CA ASP A 175 -15.16 2.67 19.16
C ASP A 175 -15.28 4.21 19.01
N PHE A 176 -14.80 4.75 17.89
CA PHE A 176 -14.97 6.16 17.49
C PHE A 176 -16.12 6.32 16.50
#